data_AF-Q9JRN1-F1
#
_entry.id   AF-Q9JRN1-F1
#
_cell.length_a   1.000
_cell.length_b   1.000
_cell.length_c   1.000
_cell.angle_alpha   90.00
_cell.angle_beta   90.00
_cell.angle_gamma   90.00
#
_symmetry.space_group_name_H-M   'P 1'
#
loop_
_entity.id
_entity.type
_entity.pdbx_description
1 polymer ?
#
loop_
_entity_poly.entity_id
_entity_poly.type
_entity_poly.pdbx_seq_one_letter_code
_entity_poly.pdbx_strand_id
1 'polypeptide(L)'
;MVEGVGQYLQASQCMWDIFVEDEFIYHKDTINNLSIDGIFADFDDAETVELLKNISIPLIAVGGSYQNPAFYPNLPYVATDNYALVETAFLHLKQKGIISFAFYGLETEETKHWANERKDAFLALMQKYEFQSAAYLGDKTDSQNRAQEQAKVTDWLKTLPPHTGIIAVTDARARHILQACETAGIAVPEQLCVIGIDNEELIQYLSRVSLSSVAQGMREIGYQAAKLLHRLLTGQKVATTTPLLIPPVKVIERSSTDYRSLRDPLVMQAMHYIRHRACQGIKAEQVLDYLRTSRSNLEARFKAEMNKTIHQVIHEEKITRAKQLLRRSDIPIQEISDICGYPSLQYFYSVFKKEFNQTPKEFRNREGK
;
A
#
# COMPACT_ATOMS: atom_id res chain seq x y z
N MET A 1 -5.00 10.38 10.54
CA MET A 1 -5.19 10.54 11.99
C MET A 1 -5.96 11.82 12.31
N VAL A 2 -5.42 13.01 11.97
CA VAL A 2 -6.04 14.32 12.24
C VAL A 2 -7.52 14.40 11.82
N GLU A 3 -7.86 13.86 10.65
CA GLU A 3 -9.26 13.80 10.19
C GLU A 3 -10.18 13.08 11.19
N GLY A 4 -9.73 12.01 11.83
CA GLY A 4 -10.47 11.28 12.84
C GLY A 4 -10.73 12.08 14.12
N VAL A 5 -9.73 12.87 14.54
CA VAL A 5 -9.87 13.83 15.64
C VAL A 5 -10.95 14.86 15.30
N GLY A 6 -10.89 15.44 14.10
CA GLY A 6 -11.91 16.38 13.60
C GLY A 6 -13.32 15.78 13.56
N GLN A 7 -13.46 14.51 13.15
CA GLN A 7 -14.75 13.81 13.18
C GLN A 7 -15.29 13.66 14.59
N TYR A 8 -14.43 13.37 15.57
CA TYR A 8 -14.86 13.29 16.97
C TYR A 8 -15.35 14.65 17.49
N LEU A 9 -14.65 15.75 17.18
CA LEU A 9 -15.09 17.10 17.55
C LEU A 9 -16.47 17.41 16.97
N GLN A 10 -16.66 17.15 15.68
CA GLN A 10 -17.95 17.39 15.01
C GLN A 10 -19.08 16.56 15.63
N ALA A 11 -18.81 15.31 15.99
CA ALA A 11 -19.81 14.41 16.56
C ALA A 11 -20.13 14.73 18.03
N SER A 12 -19.12 15.09 18.83
CA SER A 12 -19.27 15.32 20.27
C SER A 12 -19.63 16.76 20.64
N GLN A 13 -19.45 17.71 19.70
CA GLN A 13 -19.67 19.14 19.92
C GLN A 13 -18.87 19.69 21.11
N CYS A 14 -17.72 19.08 21.43
CA CYS A 14 -16.83 19.61 22.47
C CYS A 14 -16.15 20.89 21.98
N MET A 15 -16.03 21.86 22.88
CA MET A 15 -15.43 23.17 22.61
C MET A 15 -13.91 23.08 22.80
N TRP A 16 -13.23 22.38 21.90
CA TRP A 16 -11.76 22.29 21.89
C TRP A 16 -11.17 23.22 20.84
N ASP A 17 -10.15 23.97 21.25
CA ASP A 17 -9.25 24.65 20.32
C ASP A 17 -8.09 23.71 20.00
N ILE A 18 -8.12 23.08 18.82
CA ILE A 18 -7.03 22.20 18.39
C ILE A 18 -5.88 23.06 17.86
N PHE A 19 -4.72 22.86 18.46
CA PHE A 19 -3.45 23.36 17.94
C PHE A 19 -2.71 22.24 17.20
N VAL A 20 -2.33 22.49 15.96
CA VAL A 20 -1.41 21.65 15.18
C VAL A 20 -0.25 22.55 14.79
N GLU A 21 0.96 22.21 15.22
CA GLU A 21 2.15 22.99 14.88
C GLU A 21 2.48 22.85 13.39
N ASP A 22 2.84 23.96 12.73
CA ASP A 22 2.98 24.03 11.27
C ASP A 22 4.02 23.05 10.71
N GLU A 23 5.07 22.71 11.48
CA GLU A 23 6.12 21.78 11.07
C GLU A 23 5.87 20.32 11.48
N PHE A 24 4.79 20.03 12.22
CA PHE A 24 4.53 18.72 12.85
C PHE A 24 5.71 18.18 13.71
N ILE A 25 6.66 19.05 14.07
CA ILE A 25 7.83 18.75 14.89
C ILE A 25 7.69 19.58 16.17
N TYR A 26 7.71 18.92 17.33
CA TYR A 26 7.61 19.59 18.62
C TYR A 26 8.99 19.83 19.22
N HIS A 27 9.25 21.05 19.67
CA HIS A 27 10.44 21.36 20.47
C HIS A 27 10.13 21.34 21.97
N LYS A 28 11.06 20.78 22.76
CA LYS A 28 10.93 20.60 24.22
C LYS A 28 10.62 21.88 24.97
N ASP A 29 11.19 22.98 24.50
CA ASP A 29 11.07 24.29 25.11
C ASP A 29 9.69 24.92 24.86
N THR A 30 8.94 24.44 23.87
CA THR A 30 7.63 25.00 23.49
C THR A 30 6.51 24.36 24.30
N ILE A 31 6.51 23.03 24.50
CA ILE A 31 5.39 22.33 25.15
C ILE A 31 5.12 22.81 26.58
N ASN A 32 6.17 23.06 27.37
CA ASN A 32 6.02 23.53 28.76
C ASN A 32 5.52 24.98 28.86
N ASN A 33 5.66 25.77 27.80
CA ASN A 33 5.27 27.18 27.74
C ASN A 33 3.91 27.38 27.04
N LEU A 34 3.37 26.34 26.40
CA LEU A 34 2.07 26.37 25.75
C LEU A 34 0.96 26.08 26.78
N SER A 35 -0.13 26.86 26.71
CA SER A 35 -1.33 26.63 27.51
C SER A 35 -2.14 25.48 26.89
N ILE A 36 -1.75 24.23 27.17
CA ILE A 36 -2.38 23.02 26.62
C ILE A 36 -3.03 22.22 27.75
N ASP A 37 -4.28 21.81 27.55
CA ASP A 37 -5.03 21.01 28.53
C ASP A 37 -4.91 19.49 28.29
N GLY A 38 -4.52 19.06 27.09
CA GLY A 38 -4.43 17.66 26.71
C GLY A 38 -3.58 17.42 25.46
N ILE A 39 -2.92 16.27 25.39
CA ILE A 39 -2.00 15.91 24.29
C ILE A 39 -2.37 14.54 23.74
N PHE A 40 -2.30 14.39 22.42
CA PHE A 40 -2.13 13.09 21.75
C PHE A 40 -0.83 13.13 20.94
N ALA A 41 0.01 12.12 21.09
CA ALA A 41 1.36 12.14 20.52
C ALA A 41 1.74 10.80 19.89
N ASP A 42 2.64 10.87 18.92
CA ASP A 42 3.24 9.69 18.29
C ASP A 42 4.27 9.06 19.22
N PHE A 43 3.96 7.86 19.69
CA PHE A 43 4.81 7.06 20.57
C PHE A 43 5.64 6.02 19.80
N ASP A 44 5.59 6.03 18.47
CA ASP A 44 6.57 5.34 17.62
C ASP A 44 7.87 6.15 17.49
N ASP A 45 7.86 7.43 17.84
CA ASP A 45 9.03 8.29 17.87
C ASP A 45 9.67 8.36 19.26
N ALA A 46 10.90 7.85 19.37
CA ALA A 46 11.63 7.80 20.64
C ALA A 46 11.94 9.19 21.21
N GLU A 47 12.13 10.20 20.35
CA GLU A 47 12.37 11.58 20.77
C GLU A 47 11.10 12.15 21.44
N THR A 48 9.93 11.94 20.85
CA THR A 48 8.62 12.31 21.41
C THR A 48 8.36 11.61 22.74
N VAL A 49 8.68 10.31 22.85
CA VAL A 49 8.56 9.58 24.12
C VAL A 49 9.41 10.22 25.21
N GLU A 50 10.68 10.52 24.93
CA GLU A 50 11.60 11.17 25.89
C GLU A 50 11.13 12.58 26.27
N LEU A 51 10.59 13.32 25.32
CA LEU A 51 10.04 14.67 25.51
C LEU A 51 8.91 14.70 26.54
N LEU A 52 8.01 13.71 26.44
CA LEU A 52 6.74 13.67 27.18
C LEU A 52 6.79 12.85 28.47
N LYS A 53 7.94 12.24 28.82
CA LYS A 53 8.09 11.38 30.01
C LYS A 53 7.63 12.01 31.33
N ASN A 54 7.81 13.32 31.49
CA ASN A 54 7.57 14.02 32.75
C ASN A 54 6.42 15.04 32.68
N ILE A 55 5.54 14.94 31.67
CA ILE A 55 4.44 15.88 31.51
C ILE A 55 3.29 15.55 32.47
N SER A 56 2.71 16.57 33.09
CA SER A 56 1.57 16.43 34.01
C SER A 56 0.20 16.54 33.33
N ILE A 57 0.20 16.93 32.05
CA ILE A 57 -0.99 17.14 31.23
C ILE A 57 -1.54 15.78 30.76
N PRO A 58 -2.87 15.57 30.74
CA PRO A 58 -3.49 14.36 30.17
C PRO A 58 -2.95 14.01 28.77
N LEU A 59 -2.43 12.79 28.64
CA LEU A 59 -1.75 12.32 27.44
C LEU A 59 -2.36 11.01 26.94
N ILE A 60 -2.65 10.97 25.63
CA ILE A 60 -2.98 9.74 24.91
C ILE A 60 -1.83 9.41 23.95
N ALA A 61 -1.23 8.25 24.10
CA ALA A 61 -0.27 7.78 23.11
C ALA A 61 -0.94 7.12 21.92
N VAL A 62 -0.34 7.33 20.75
CA VAL A 62 -0.73 6.69 19.50
C VAL A 62 0.52 6.05 18.89
N GLY A 63 0.39 4.83 18.36
CA GLY A 63 1.51 4.18 17.67
C GLY A 63 1.21 2.76 17.21
N GLY A 64 2.24 1.96 16.99
CA GLY A 64 2.16 0.54 16.61
C GLY A 64 1.97 -0.39 17.79
N SER A 65 1.18 -1.45 17.59
CA SER A 65 1.01 -2.50 18.60
C SER A 65 2.31 -3.28 18.83
N TYR A 66 2.58 -3.64 20.08
CA TYR A 66 3.60 -4.61 20.49
C TYR A 66 3.00 -6.00 20.72
N GLN A 67 3.75 -7.04 20.35
CA GLN A 67 3.43 -8.42 20.72
C GLN A 67 3.64 -8.68 22.21
N ASN A 68 4.68 -8.09 22.81
CA ASN A 68 4.95 -8.20 24.23
C ASN A 68 4.21 -7.09 25.01
N PRO A 69 3.24 -7.43 25.88
CA PRO A 69 2.52 -6.43 26.67
C PRO A 69 3.42 -5.55 27.54
N ALA A 70 4.60 -6.03 27.93
CA ALA A 70 5.56 -5.29 28.76
C ALA A 70 6.22 -4.10 28.04
N PHE A 71 6.12 -4.01 26.70
CA PHE A 71 6.68 -2.90 25.93
C PHE A 71 5.71 -1.73 25.77
N TYR A 72 4.43 -1.91 26.10
CA TYR A 72 3.50 -0.78 26.12
C TYR A 72 3.83 0.17 27.27
N PRO A 73 3.76 1.49 27.04
CA PRO A 73 3.91 2.47 28.11
C PRO A 73 2.68 2.42 29.04
N ASN A 74 2.88 2.77 30.31
CA ASN A 74 1.80 2.79 31.31
C ASN A 74 0.94 4.06 31.20
N LEU A 75 0.25 4.20 30.07
CA LEU A 75 -0.61 5.33 29.73
C LEU A 75 -1.67 4.88 28.71
N PRO A 76 -2.79 5.61 28.57
CA PRO A 76 -3.78 5.27 27.56
C PRO A 76 -3.17 5.25 26.16
N TYR A 77 -3.25 4.11 25.49
CA TYR A 77 -2.57 3.87 24.23
C TYR A 77 -3.56 3.40 23.16
N VAL A 78 -3.58 4.07 22.01
CA VAL A 78 -4.36 3.64 20.83
C VAL A 78 -3.37 3.14 19.78
N ALA A 79 -3.38 1.84 19.53
CA ALA A 79 -2.40 1.21 18.65
C ALA A 79 -2.99 0.83 17.30
N THR A 80 -2.23 0.98 16.22
CA THR A 80 -2.49 0.20 14.99
C THR A 80 -2.07 -1.24 15.21
N ASP A 81 -2.92 -2.19 14.83
CA ASP A 81 -2.61 -3.61 14.97
C ASP A 81 -1.61 -4.08 13.90
N ASN A 82 -0.33 -4.15 14.27
CA ASN A 82 0.76 -4.57 13.40
C ASN A 82 0.60 -6.02 12.90
N TYR A 83 0.08 -6.92 13.75
CA TYR A 83 -0.14 -8.31 13.34
C TYR A 83 -1.26 -8.37 12.30
N ALA A 84 -2.40 -7.73 12.57
CA ALA A 84 -3.53 -7.72 11.64
C ALA A 84 -3.19 -7.05 10.30
N LEU A 85 -2.34 -6.02 10.29
CA LEU A 85 -1.85 -5.40 9.05
C LEU A 85 -1.15 -6.42 8.15
N VAL A 86 -0.18 -7.15 8.72
CA VAL A 86 0.60 -8.15 7.97
C VAL A 86 -0.25 -9.37 7.63
N GLU A 87 -1.12 -9.81 8.53
CA GLU A 87 -2.06 -10.91 8.27
C GLU A 87 -3.00 -10.55 7.11
N THR A 88 -3.53 -9.33 7.07
CA THR A 88 -4.40 -8.89 5.98
C THR A 88 -3.66 -8.87 4.64
N ALA A 89 -2.40 -8.39 4.60
CA ALA A 89 -1.57 -8.42 3.39
C ALA A 89 -1.27 -9.86 2.93
N PHE A 90 -0.90 -10.73 3.87
CA PHE A 90 -0.61 -12.13 3.61
C PHE A 90 -1.83 -12.88 3.08
N LEU A 91 -2.99 -12.75 3.75
CA LEU A 91 -4.21 -13.41 3.34
C LEU A 91 -4.66 -12.96 1.95
N HIS A 92 -4.48 -11.69 1.59
CA HIS A 92 -4.73 -11.19 0.24
C HIS A 92 -3.88 -11.91 -0.80
N LEU A 93 -2.56 -11.99 -0.60
CA LEU A 93 -1.66 -12.71 -1.50
C LEU A 93 -2.00 -14.20 -1.58
N LYS A 94 -2.26 -14.84 -0.44
CA LYS A 94 -2.65 -16.25 -0.36
C LYS A 94 -3.95 -16.53 -1.13
N GLN A 95 -4.95 -15.65 -1.02
CA GLN A 95 -6.23 -15.77 -1.74
C GLN A 95 -6.06 -15.66 -3.26
N LYS A 96 -4.99 -15.01 -3.75
CA LYS A 96 -4.62 -15.00 -5.17
C LYS A 96 -3.93 -16.29 -5.63
N GLY A 97 -3.67 -17.24 -4.74
CA GLY A 97 -3.02 -18.51 -5.05
C GLY A 97 -1.49 -18.47 -5.00
N ILE A 98 -0.91 -17.42 -4.38
CA ILE A 98 0.53 -17.32 -4.12
C ILE A 98 0.89 -18.30 -2.99
N ILE A 99 2.01 -19.01 -3.17
CA ILE A 99 2.49 -20.04 -2.23
C ILE A 99 3.92 -19.78 -1.73
N SER A 100 4.62 -18.78 -2.28
CA SER A 100 5.93 -18.34 -1.83
C SER A 100 5.84 -16.89 -1.40
N PHE A 101 6.41 -16.57 -0.24
CA PHE A 101 6.26 -15.26 0.37
C PHE A 101 7.62 -14.70 0.76
N ALA A 102 7.75 -13.39 0.62
CA ALA A 102 8.92 -12.68 1.11
C ALA A 102 8.50 -11.42 1.87
N PHE A 103 9.38 -10.97 2.76
CA PHE A 103 9.19 -9.75 3.52
C PHE A 103 10.34 -8.79 3.26
N TYR A 104 10.00 -7.53 2.95
CA TYR A 104 10.96 -6.46 2.82
C TYR A 104 10.81 -5.47 3.96
N GLY A 105 11.71 -5.58 4.93
CA GLY A 105 11.77 -4.78 6.13
C GLY A 105 12.73 -3.60 6.02
N LEU A 106 12.93 -2.98 7.17
CA LEU A 106 13.92 -1.92 7.38
C LEU A 106 14.89 -2.41 8.46
N GLU A 107 16.18 -2.24 8.23
CA GLU A 107 17.19 -2.45 9.27
C GLU A 107 17.20 -1.24 10.19
N THR A 108 16.95 -1.45 11.49
CA THR A 108 16.77 -0.36 12.46
C THR A 108 17.34 -0.72 13.82
N GLU A 109 18.13 0.18 14.40
CA GLU A 109 18.49 0.17 15.82
C GLU A 109 17.30 0.71 16.64
N GLU A 110 16.69 -0.17 17.44
CA GLU A 110 15.70 0.00 18.55
C GLU A 110 14.48 0.96 18.41
N THR A 111 14.49 1.93 17.50
CA THR A 111 13.58 3.10 17.47
C THR A 111 12.39 2.96 16.53
N LYS A 112 12.38 1.98 15.61
CA LYS A 112 11.24 1.70 14.72
C LYS A 112 10.65 0.34 15.03
N HIS A 113 10.10 0.19 16.24
CA HIS A 113 9.60 -1.08 16.74
C HIS A 113 8.55 -1.69 15.81
N TRP A 114 7.68 -0.88 15.21
CA TRP A 114 6.65 -1.36 14.27
C TRP A 114 7.24 -2.14 13.11
N ALA A 115 8.47 -1.83 12.66
CA ALA A 115 9.11 -2.57 11.58
C ALA A 115 9.50 -3.99 12.01
N ASN A 116 10.00 -4.14 13.24
CA ASN A 116 10.29 -5.43 13.84
C ASN A 116 9.01 -6.20 14.18
N GLU A 117 8.02 -5.55 14.77
CA GLU A 117 6.72 -6.16 15.10
C GLU A 117 6.03 -6.73 13.86
N ARG A 118 6.07 -6.00 12.72
CA ARG A 118 5.53 -6.48 11.43
C ARG A 118 6.37 -7.63 10.85
N LYS A 119 7.70 -7.59 10.98
CA LYS A 119 8.58 -8.69 10.57
C LYS A 119 8.30 -9.96 11.37
N ASP A 120 8.16 -9.82 12.68
CA ASP A 120 7.92 -10.95 13.58
C ASP A 120 6.51 -11.51 13.35
N ALA A 121 5.52 -10.66 13.11
CA ALA A 121 4.19 -11.08 12.67
C ALA A 121 4.24 -11.87 11.35
N PHE A 122 5.03 -11.40 10.37
CA PHE A 122 5.23 -12.13 9.11
C PHE A 122 5.83 -13.52 9.37
N LEU A 123 6.92 -13.61 10.14
CA LEU A 123 7.57 -14.89 10.45
C LEU A 123 6.62 -15.85 11.19
N ALA A 124 5.85 -15.33 12.15
CA ALA A 124 4.83 -16.12 12.86
C ALA A 124 3.74 -16.65 11.93
N LEU A 125 3.30 -15.86 10.95
CA LEU A 125 2.33 -16.30 9.93
C LEU A 125 2.92 -17.37 9.00
N MET A 126 4.18 -17.22 8.58
CA MET A 126 4.87 -18.21 7.75
C MET A 126 4.98 -19.56 8.47
N GLN A 127 5.32 -19.53 9.76
CA GLN A 127 5.35 -20.72 10.60
C GLN A 127 3.95 -21.32 10.79
N LYS A 128 2.93 -20.51 11.08
CA LYS A 128 1.54 -20.93 11.29
C LYS A 128 0.93 -21.63 10.07
N TYR A 129 1.30 -21.20 8.86
CA TYR A 129 0.77 -21.74 7.60
C TYR A 129 1.76 -22.64 6.86
N GLU A 130 2.90 -22.98 7.47
CA GLU A 130 3.93 -23.88 6.91
C GLU A 130 4.48 -23.45 5.53
N PHE A 131 4.62 -22.14 5.32
CA PHE A 131 5.20 -21.61 4.08
C PHE A 131 6.69 -21.32 4.24
N GLN A 132 7.45 -21.59 3.17
CA GLN A 132 8.81 -21.07 3.07
C GLN A 132 8.77 -19.55 2.89
N SER A 133 9.72 -18.88 3.52
CA SER A 133 9.82 -17.44 3.45
C SER A 133 11.25 -16.95 3.34
N ALA A 134 11.39 -15.77 2.74
CA ALA A 134 12.63 -15.00 2.73
C ALA A 134 12.34 -13.63 3.35
N ALA A 135 13.21 -13.16 4.24
CA ALA A 135 13.14 -11.79 4.75
C ALA A 135 14.43 -11.06 4.38
N TYR A 136 14.28 -9.83 3.89
CA TYR A 136 15.40 -8.94 3.66
C TYR A 136 15.16 -7.62 4.38
N LEU A 137 16.14 -7.23 5.17
CA LEU A 137 16.18 -5.94 5.85
C LEU A 137 17.13 -5.07 5.03
N GLY A 138 16.60 -4.04 4.40
CA GLY A 138 17.45 -3.07 3.70
C GLY A 138 17.71 -1.86 4.57
N ASP A 139 18.79 -1.14 4.26
CA ASP A 139 19.19 0.04 5.02
C ASP A 139 18.25 1.23 4.79
N LYS A 140 18.38 2.25 5.64
CA LYS A 140 17.80 3.58 5.37
C LYS A 140 18.39 4.12 4.08
N THR A 141 17.53 4.52 3.15
CA THR A 141 17.95 5.05 1.86
C THR A 141 18.08 6.57 1.96
N ASP A 142 19.26 7.11 1.71
CA ASP A 142 19.54 8.54 1.58
C ASP A 142 20.10 8.86 0.18
N SER A 143 20.37 10.14 -0.09
CA SER A 143 20.89 10.57 -1.38
C SER A 143 22.28 9.98 -1.71
N GLN A 144 23.06 9.58 -0.70
CA GLN A 144 24.44 9.12 -0.85
C GLN A 144 24.50 7.60 -1.10
N ASN A 145 23.63 6.81 -0.47
CA ASN A 145 23.65 5.34 -0.57
C ASN A 145 22.62 4.76 -1.55
N ARG A 146 21.72 5.58 -2.11
CA ARG A 146 20.61 5.13 -2.98
C ARG A 146 21.01 4.13 -4.06
N ALA A 147 22.10 4.40 -4.79
CA ALA A 147 22.53 3.53 -5.89
C ALA A 147 23.01 2.15 -5.40
N GLN A 148 23.71 2.12 -4.27
CA GLN A 148 24.19 0.88 -3.66
C GLN A 148 23.03 0.06 -3.10
N GLU A 149 22.11 0.70 -2.38
CA GLU A 149 20.91 0.03 -1.85
C GLU A 149 20.03 -0.52 -2.98
N GLN A 150 19.87 0.25 -4.06
CA GLN A 150 19.13 -0.19 -5.24
C GLN A 150 19.74 -1.48 -5.84
N ALA A 151 21.06 -1.58 -5.90
CA ALA A 151 21.76 -2.77 -6.39
C ALA A 151 21.56 -3.97 -5.45
N LYS A 152 21.74 -3.79 -4.13
CA LYS A 152 21.52 -4.85 -3.13
C LYS A 152 20.10 -5.42 -3.20
N VAL A 153 19.09 -4.55 -3.23
CA VAL A 153 17.68 -4.96 -3.36
C VAL A 153 17.45 -5.69 -4.67
N THR A 154 18.02 -5.20 -5.77
CA THR A 154 17.92 -5.86 -7.09
C THR A 154 18.50 -7.27 -7.07
N ASP A 155 19.66 -7.47 -6.44
CA ASP A 155 20.29 -8.77 -6.36
C ASP A 155 19.50 -9.73 -5.48
N TRP A 156 18.95 -9.26 -4.36
CA TRP A 156 18.04 -10.05 -3.53
C TRP A 156 16.77 -10.47 -4.30
N LEU A 157 16.13 -9.55 -5.03
CA LEU A 157 14.92 -9.84 -5.81
C LEU A 157 15.16 -10.93 -6.87
N LYS A 158 16.36 -10.98 -7.47
CA LYS A 158 16.73 -12.04 -8.42
C LYS A 158 16.89 -13.42 -7.78
N THR A 159 17.12 -13.50 -6.47
CA THR A 159 17.19 -14.79 -5.75
C THR A 159 15.81 -15.37 -5.42
N LEU A 160 14.76 -14.54 -5.46
CA LEU A 160 13.41 -14.99 -5.14
C LEU A 160 12.85 -15.88 -6.25
N PRO A 161 12.15 -16.97 -5.92
CA PRO A 161 11.52 -17.79 -6.93
C PRO A 161 10.41 -17.02 -7.65
N PRO A 162 10.10 -17.35 -8.91
CA PRO A 162 8.92 -16.81 -9.59
C PRO A 162 7.64 -17.06 -8.78
N HIS A 163 6.68 -16.15 -8.91
CA HIS A 163 5.41 -16.14 -8.20
C HIS A 163 5.55 -15.94 -6.68
N THR A 164 6.61 -15.27 -6.24
CA THR A 164 6.74 -14.82 -4.85
C THR A 164 5.91 -13.57 -4.60
N GLY A 165 5.11 -13.57 -3.53
CA GLY A 165 4.43 -12.40 -3.02
C GLY A 165 5.26 -11.70 -1.94
N ILE A 166 5.62 -10.44 -2.18
CA ILE A 166 6.45 -9.65 -1.28
C ILE A 166 5.56 -8.69 -0.48
N ILE A 167 5.63 -8.79 0.85
CA ILE A 167 5.03 -7.85 1.78
C ILE A 167 6.11 -6.86 2.20
N ALA A 168 5.94 -5.59 1.86
CA ALA A 168 6.83 -4.53 2.31
C ALA A 168 6.29 -3.88 3.57
N VAL A 169 7.20 -3.54 4.49
CA VAL A 169 6.84 -2.97 5.79
C VAL A 169 6.15 -1.60 5.69
N THR A 170 6.37 -0.85 4.61
CA THR A 170 5.69 0.41 4.26
C THR A 170 5.55 0.55 2.74
N ASP A 171 4.65 1.44 2.29
CA ASP A 171 4.48 1.78 0.87
C ASP A 171 5.75 2.38 0.25
N ALA A 172 6.54 3.14 1.02
CA ALA A 172 7.84 3.67 0.59
C ALA A 172 8.83 2.54 0.25
N ARG A 173 8.85 1.47 1.04
CA ARG A 173 9.69 0.28 0.79
C ARG A 173 9.14 -0.54 -0.38
N ALA A 174 7.82 -0.66 -0.49
CA ALA A 174 7.20 -1.30 -1.65
C ALA A 174 7.55 -0.56 -2.95
N ARG A 175 7.55 0.77 -2.95
CA ARG A 175 7.98 1.60 -4.09
C ARG A 175 9.43 1.34 -4.46
N HIS A 176 10.32 1.19 -3.48
CA HIS A 176 11.72 0.86 -3.73
C HIS A 176 11.86 -0.51 -4.43
N ILE A 177 11.07 -1.52 -4.05
CA ILE A 177 11.00 -2.79 -4.78
C ILE A 177 10.53 -2.58 -6.22
N LEU A 178 9.45 -1.83 -6.44
CA LEU A 178 8.91 -1.61 -7.79
C LEU A 178 9.95 -0.95 -8.71
N GLN A 179 10.74 -0.01 -8.19
CA GLN A 179 11.85 0.62 -8.93
C GLN A 179 12.99 -0.37 -9.24
N ALA A 180 13.29 -1.28 -8.30
CA ALA A 180 14.26 -2.34 -8.51
C ALA A 180 13.81 -3.34 -9.57
N CYS A 181 12.55 -3.76 -9.53
CA CYS A 181 11.95 -4.63 -10.54
C CYS A 181 12.02 -4.01 -11.94
N GLU A 182 11.69 -2.72 -12.08
CA GLU A 182 11.77 -2.02 -13.36
C GLU A 182 13.22 -1.98 -13.89
N THR A 183 14.20 -1.68 -13.03
CA THR A 183 15.62 -1.65 -13.41
C THR A 183 16.14 -3.03 -13.81
N ALA A 184 15.65 -4.08 -13.15
CA ALA A 184 16.07 -5.46 -13.37
C ALA A 184 15.29 -6.19 -14.49
N GLY A 185 14.25 -5.56 -15.06
CA GLY A 185 13.35 -6.21 -16.01
C GLY A 185 12.49 -7.33 -15.39
N ILE A 186 12.27 -7.29 -14.08
CA ILE A 186 11.42 -8.24 -13.37
C ILE A 186 9.96 -7.80 -13.52
N ALA A 187 9.14 -8.67 -14.10
CA ALA A 187 7.73 -8.38 -14.34
C ALA A 187 6.92 -8.39 -13.03
N VAL A 188 6.24 -7.29 -12.75
CA VAL A 188 5.28 -7.18 -11.64
C VAL A 188 3.89 -6.93 -12.23
N PRO A 189 2.86 -7.70 -11.83
CA PRO A 189 2.83 -8.79 -10.84
C PRO A 189 3.18 -10.20 -11.39
N GLU A 190 3.54 -10.35 -12.66
CA GLU A 190 3.62 -11.68 -13.30
C GLU A 190 4.71 -12.59 -12.70
N GLN A 191 5.90 -12.06 -12.44
CA GLN A 191 6.99 -12.79 -11.81
C GLN A 191 7.02 -12.59 -10.30
N LEU A 192 6.85 -11.37 -9.82
CA LEU A 192 6.80 -11.06 -8.38
C LEU A 192 5.60 -10.17 -8.08
N CYS A 193 4.88 -10.46 -7.00
CA CYS A 193 3.82 -9.60 -6.50
C CYS A 193 4.34 -8.72 -5.37
N VAL A 194 3.84 -7.49 -5.28
CA VAL A 194 4.28 -6.54 -4.25
C VAL A 194 3.06 -5.93 -3.58
N ILE A 195 2.98 -6.01 -2.27
CA ILE A 195 1.97 -5.33 -1.45
C ILE A 195 2.67 -4.49 -0.38
N GLY A 196 2.23 -3.24 -0.25
CA GLY A 196 2.67 -2.35 0.81
C GLY A 196 1.68 -2.31 1.98
N ILE A 197 2.03 -1.50 2.95
CA ILE A 197 1.21 -1.14 4.12
C ILE A 197 1.28 0.39 4.17
N ASP A 198 0.16 1.07 4.47
CA ASP A 198 -0.02 2.52 4.73
C ASP A 198 -1.08 3.15 3.80
N ASN A 199 -1.20 2.66 2.57
CA ASN A 199 -2.03 3.22 1.48
C ASN A 199 -1.77 4.72 1.28
N GLU A 200 -0.51 5.09 1.11
CA GLU A 200 -0.09 6.47 0.97
C GLU A 200 -0.43 7.03 -0.42
N GLU A 201 -1.31 8.03 -0.47
CA GLU A 201 -1.88 8.52 -1.72
C GLU A 201 -0.85 9.12 -2.67
N LEU A 202 0.22 9.75 -2.17
CA LEU A 202 1.24 10.35 -3.02
C LEU A 202 2.08 9.30 -3.74
N ILE A 203 2.41 8.20 -3.07
CA ILE A 203 3.24 7.12 -3.62
C ILE A 203 2.56 6.47 -4.84
N GLN A 204 1.23 6.45 -4.88
CA GLN A 204 0.48 5.79 -5.95
C GLN A 204 0.70 6.42 -7.33
N TYR A 205 1.10 7.69 -7.40
CA TYR A 205 1.31 8.43 -8.65
C TYR A 205 2.76 8.41 -9.14
N LEU A 206 3.70 7.93 -8.31
CA LEU A 206 5.14 7.98 -8.57
C LEU A 206 5.70 6.70 -9.20
N SER A 207 4.86 5.68 -9.42
CA SER A 207 5.24 4.40 -10.03
C SER A 207 4.33 4.07 -11.21
N ARG A 208 4.90 3.45 -12.25
CA ARG A 208 4.13 2.93 -13.39
C ARG A 208 3.20 1.78 -12.99
N VAL A 209 3.64 0.96 -12.05
CA VAL A 209 2.83 -0.09 -11.43
C VAL A 209 2.13 0.51 -10.21
N SER A 210 0.80 0.56 -10.25
CA SER A 210 0.00 1.00 -9.11
C SER A 210 0.11 -0.01 -7.95
N LEU A 211 0.50 0.50 -6.78
CA LEU A 211 0.82 -0.31 -5.61
C LEU A 211 -0.43 -0.72 -4.82
N SER A 212 -0.67 -2.03 -4.68
CA SER A 212 -1.61 -2.55 -3.70
C SER A 212 -1.10 -2.30 -2.30
N SER A 213 -1.97 -1.88 -1.39
CA SER A 213 -1.55 -1.56 -0.03
C SER A 213 -2.66 -1.84 0.98
N VAL A 214 -2.27 -2.19 2.20
CA VAL A 214 -3.21 -2.30 3.33
C VAL A 214 -3.49 -0.91 3.90
N ALA A 215 -4.76 -0.49 3.81
CA ALA A 215 -5.20 0.76 4.41
C ALA A 215 -5.34 0.57 5.92
N GLN A 216 -4.53 1.31 6.67
CA GLN A 216 -4.59 1.35 8.11
C GLN A 216 -5.89 2.01 8.62
N GLY A 217 -6.24 1.75 9.88
CA GLY A 217 -7.36 2.38 10.58
C GLY A 217 -7.07 3.82 11.06
N MET A 218 -6.26 4.61 10.34
CA MET A 218 -5.73 5.89 10.83
C MET A 218 -6.80 6.92 11.22
N ARG A 219 -7.95 6.89 10.56
CA ARG A 219 -9.10 7.75 10.92
C ARG A 219 -9.73 7.29 12.23
N GLU A 220 -9.93 6.00 12.41
CA GLU A 220 -10.46 5.42 13.64
C GLU A 220 -9.51 5.62 14.83
N ILE A 221 -8.20 5.48 14.61
CA ILE A 221 -7.16 5.78 15.61
C ILE A 221 -7.31 7.20 16.14
N GLY A 222 -7.41 8.20 15.25
CA GLY A 222 -7.60 9.59 15.65
C GLY A 222 -8.91 9.83 16.40
N TYR A 223 -10.01 9.22 15.92
CA TYR A 223 -11.32 9.33 16.57
C TYR A 223 -11.31 8.76 18.00
N GLN A 224 -10.73 7.58 18.18
CA GLN A 224 -10.64 6.94 19.50
C GLN A 224 -9.66 7.68 20.42
N ALA A 225 -8.54 8.17 19.90
CA ALA A 225 -7.60 8.98 20.69
C ALA A 225 -8.27 10.24 21.24
N ALA A 226 -9.00 10.98 20.40
CA ALA A 226 -9.76 12.16 20.82
C ALA A 226 -10.83 11.80 21.86
N LYS A 227 -11.56 10.70 21.64
CA LYS A 227 -12.57 10.20 22.59
C LYS A 227 -11.96 9.85 23.94
N LEU A 228 -10.81 9.19 23.99
CA LEU A 228 -10.14 8.85 25.24
C LEU A 228 -9.61 10.10 25.96
N LEU A 229 -9.04 11.05 25.22
CA LEU A 229 -8.58 12.31 25.80
C LEU A 229 -9.75 13.08 26.43
N HIS A 230 -10.89 13.16 25.75
CA HIS A 230 -12.08 13.82 26.31
C HIS A 230 -12.57 13.18 27.60
N ARG A 231 -12.50 11.85 27.70
CA ARG A 231 -12.80 11.15 28.94
C ARG A 231 -11.84 11.53 30.07
N LEU A 232 -10.53 11.63 29.78
CA LEU A 232 -9.55 12.09 30.78
C LEU A 232 -9.82 13.51 31.24
N LEU A 233 -10.07 14.44 30.30
CA LEU A 233 -10.33 15.86 30.60
C LEU A 233 -11.61 16.07 31.42
N THR A 234 -12.59 15.18 31.27
CA THR A 234 -13.84 15.21 32.05
C THR A 234 -13.75 14.43 33.38
N GLY A 235 -12.55 14.00 33.78
CA GLY A 235 -12.32 13.29 35.04
C GLY A 235 -12.76 11.82 35.04
N GLN A 236 -13.05 11.24 33.87
CA GLN A 236 -13.39 9.83 33.76
C GLN A 236 -12.14 8.95 33.76
N LYS A 237 -12.27 7.74 34.31
CA LYS A 237 -11.19 6.74 34.28
C LYS A 237 -11.00 6.16 32.88
N VAL A 238 -9.74 6.09 32.44
CA VAL A 238 -9.30 5.43 31.21
C VAL A 238 -8.25 4.38 31.57
N ALA A 239 -8.29 3.23 30.90
CA ALA A 239 -7.32 2.15 31.13
C ALA A 239 -5.93 2.57 30.61
N THR A 240 -4.89 2.29 31.40
CA THR A 240 -3.49 2.62 31.05
C THR A 240 -2.63 1.39 30.78
N THR A 241 -3.14 0.19 31.07
CA THR A 241 -2.41 -1.08 30.95
C THR A 241 -2.90 -1.95 29.80
N THR A 242 -3.98 -1.56 29.14
CA THR A 242 -4.55 -2.30 28.01
C THR A 242 -4.69 -1.35 26.83
N PRO A 243 -3.92 -1.55 25.75
CA PRO A 243 -4.02 -0.71 24.57
C PRO A 243 -5.33 -0.97 23.84
N LEU A 244 -5.85 0.06 23.18
CA LEU A 244 -6.95 -0.07 22.23
C LEU A 244 -6.36 -0.36 20.85
N LEU A 245 -6.44 -1.62 20.41
CA LEU A 245 -5.97 -2.04 19.09
C LEU A 245 -7.00 -1.70 18.01
N ILE A 246 -6.57 -0.99 16.98
CA ILE A 246 -7.36 -0.65 15.81
C ILE A 246 -6.93 -1.52 14.63
N PRO A 247 -7.81 -2.36 14.08
CA PRO A 247 -7.48 -3.20 12.94
C PRO A 247 -7.37 -2.39 11.64
N PRO A 248 -6.73 -2.94 10.58
CA PRO A 248 -6.78 -2.35 9.25
C PRO A 248 -8.20 -2.29 8.70
N VAL A 249 -8.44 -1.34 7.79
CA VAL A 249 -9.75 -1.17 7.14
C VAL A 249 -9.96 -2.24 6.08
N LYS A 250 -9.01 -2.34 5.13
CA LYS A 250 -9.03 -3.30 4.02
C LYS A 250 -7.73 -3.23 3.20
N VAL A 251 -7.53 -4.20 2.32
CA VAL A 251 -6.58 -4.09 1.23
C VAL A 251 -7.18 -3.25 0.10
N ILE A 252 -6.43 -2.26 -0.36
CA ILE A 252 -6.70 -1.53 -1.58
C ILE A 252 -5.98 -2.24 -2.72
N GLU A 253 -6.70 -3.12 -3.40
CA GLU A 253 -6.16 -3.90 -4.51
C GLU A 253 -5.85 -3.00 -5.72
N ARG A 254 -4.63 -3.14 -6.25
CA ARG A 254 -4.12 -2.47 -7.44
C ARG A 254 -3.26 -3.46 -8.27
N SER A 255 -2.60 -2.94 -9.31
CA SER A 255 -1.92 -3.78 -10.31
C SER A 255 -0.75 -4.59 -9.75
N SER A 256 -0.06 -4.14 -8.70
CA SER A 256 1.10 -4.86 -8.15
C SER A 256 0.77 -6.21 -7.51
N THR A 257 -0.52 -6.53 -7.32
CA THR A 257 -1.01 -7.85 -6.89
C THR A 257 -2.11 -8.40 -7.80
N ASP A 258 -2.26 -7.88 -9.03
CA ASP A 258 -3.19 -8.45 -10.03
C ASP A 258 -2.57 -9.71 -10.65
N TYR A 259 -2.27 -10.66 -9.76
CA TYR A 259 -1.59 -11.90 -10.03
C TYR A 259 -2.47 -12.82 -10.86
N ARG A 260 -1.86 -13.42 -11.87
CA ARG A 260 -2.44 -14.49 -12.67
C ARG A 260 -1.43 -15.63 -12.62
N SER A 261 -1.89 -16.87 -12.47
CA SER A 261 -1.04 -18.07 -12.40
C SER A 261 -0.41 -18.46 -13.75
N LEU A 262 0.20 -17.47 -14.42
CA LEU A 262 1.05 -17.65 -15.59
C LEU A 262 2.32 -18.38 -15.15
N ARG A 263 2.85 -19.30 -15.94
CA ARG A 263 4.10 -20.02 -15.62
C ARG A 263 5.18 -19.80 -16.66
N ASP A 264 4.76 -19.45 -17.88
CA ASP A 264 5.59 -19.31 -19.04
C ASP A 264 6.33 -17.97 -19.03
N PRO A 265 7.69 -17.98 -19.03
CA PRO A 265 8.46 -16.74 -18.98
C PRO A 265 8.21 -15.77 -20.13
N LEU A 266 7.94 -16.28 -21.35
CA LEU A 266 7.63 -15.39 -22.48
C LEU A 266 6.24 -14.78 -22.33
N VAL A 267 5.25 -15.54 -21.85
CA VAL A 267 3.90 -15.01 -21.61
C VAL A 267 3.91 -13.99 -20.47
N MET A 268 4.65 -14.24 -19.38
CA MET A 268 4.83 -13.28 -18.29
C MET A 268 5.43 -11.95 -18.79
N GLN A 269 6.51 -12.01 -19.58
CA GLN A 269 7.15 -10.82 -20.14
C GLN A 269 6.26 -10.11 -21.18
N ALA A 270 5.50 -10.87 -21.98
CA ALA A 270 4.51 -10.30 -22.89
C ALA A 270 3.40 -9.55 -22.15
N MET A 271 2.83 -10.18 -21.11
CA MET A 271 1.79 -9.60 -20.27
C MET A 271 2.26 -8.31 -19.60
N HIS A 272 3.47 -8.33 -19.06
CA HIS A 272 4.12 -7.15 -18.48
C HIS A 272 4.26 -6.01 -19.50
N TYR A 273 4.79 -6.32 -20.69
CA TYR A 273 4.90 -5.34 -21.78
C TYR A 273 3.54 -4.76 -22.17
N ILE A 274 2.53 -5.61 -22.34
CA ILE A 274 1.17 -5.19 -22.70
C ILE A 274 0.61 -4.28 -21.61
N ARG A 275 0.70 -4.64 -20.33
CA ARG A 275 0.19 -3.82 -19.21
C ARG A 275 0.78 -2.41 -19.20
N HIS A 276 2.06 -2.26 -19.58
CA HIS A 276 2.72 -0.95 -19.58
C HIS A 276 2.50 -0.12 -20.85
N ARG A 277 2.14 -0.76 -21.97
CA ARG A 277 2.07 -0.08 -23.27
C ARG A 277 0.74 -0.21 -24.01
N ALA A 278 -0.24 -0.96 -23.49
CA ALA A 278 -1.54 -1.17 -24.13
C ALA A 278 -2.24 0.14 -24.52
N CYS A 279 -2.15 1.15 -23.67
CA CYS A 279 -2.76 2.46 -23.88
C CYS A 279 -2.02 3.32 -24.93
N GLN A 280 -0.80 2.95 -25.33
CA GLN A 280 -0.01 3.65 -26.36
C GLN A 280 -0.39 3.22 -27.79
N GLY A 281 -1.49 2.46 -27.96
CA GLY A 281 -1.92 2.00 -29.28
C GLY A 281 -1.06 0.90 -29.89
N ILE A 282 -0.38 0.09 -29.06
CA ILE A 282 0.41 -1.05 -29.53
C ILE A 282 -0.45 -2.09 -30.25
N LYS A 283 0.15 -2.80 -31.19
CA LYS A 283 -0.41 -3.98 -31.85
C LYS A 283 0.38 -5.24 -31.41
N ALA A 284 -0.09 -6.40 -31.86
CA ALA A 284 0.55 -7.67 -31.51
C ALA A 284 1.99 -7.75 -32.04
N GLU A 285 2.28 -7.11 -33.18
CA GLU A 285 3.61 -7.05 -33.80
C GLU A 285 4.64 -6.43 -32.86
N GLN A 286 4.32 -5.32 -32.18
CA GLN A 286 5.25 -4.69 -31.24
C GLN A 286 5.57 -5.57 -30.03
N VAL A 287 4.66 -6.45 -29.62
CA VAL A 287 4.91 -7.43 -28.54
C VAL A 287 5.90 -8.49 -29.02
N LEU A 288 5.75 -8.97 -30.26
CA LEU A 288 6.64 -9.95 -30.87
C LEU A 288 8.05 -9.38 -31.06
N ASP A 289 8.14 -8.15 -31.55
CA ASP A 289 9.42 -7.46 -31.77
C ASP A 289 10.17 -7.23 -30.45
N TYR A 290 9.46 -6.83 -29.39
CA TYR A 290 10.03 -6.64 -28.06
C TYR A 290 10.63 -7.94 -27.50
N LEU A 291 9.90 -9.05 -27.65
CA LEU A 291 10.32 -10.36 -27.16
C LEU A 291 11.26 -11.11 -28.11
N ARG A 292 11.48 -10.57 -29.32
CA ARG A 292 12.30 -11.19 -30.39
C ARG A 292 11.89 -12.63 -30.68
N THR A 293 10.57 -12.88 -30.80
CA THR A 293 10.00 -14.21 -31.03
C THR A 293 9.05 -14.24 -32.22
N SER A 294 8.80 -15.43 -32.76
CA SER A 294 7.86 -15.61 -33.88
C SER A 294 6.40 -15.56 -33.41
N ARG A 295 5.51 -15.08 -34.29
CA ARG A 295 4.06 -15.02 -34.02
C ARG A 295 3.49 -16.37 -33.59
N SER A 296 3.75 -17.41 -34.37
CA SER A 296 3.20 -18.75 -34.13
C SER A 296 3.62 -19.31 -32.77
N ASN A 297 4.85 -19.03 -32.34
CA ASN A 297 5.36 -19.46 -31.03
C ASN A 297 4.63 -18.72 -29.89
N LEU A 298 4.56 -17.39 -29.95
CA LEU A 298 3.95 -16.62 -28.87
C LEU A 298 2.43 -16.83 -28.79
N GLU A 299 1.73 -16.90 -29.92
CA GLU A 299 0.28 -17.14 -29.96
C GLU A 299 -0.08 -18.53 -29.41
N ALA A 300 0.71 -19.57 -29.72
CA ALA A 300 0.50 -20.90 -29.18
C ALA A 300 0.66 -20.91 -27.65
N ARG A 301 1.70 -20.24 -27.12
CA ARG A 301 1.96 -20.14 -25.67
C ARG A 301 0.88 -19.33 -24.95
N PHE A 302 0.45 -18.19 -25.53
CA PHE A 302 -0.68 -17.40 -25.02
C PHE A 302 -1.97 -18.22 -24.97
N LYS A 303 -2.27 -18.99 -26.02
CA LYS A 303 -3.46 -19.83 -26.06
C LYS A 303 -3.40 -20.94 -25.01
N ALA A 304 -2.23 -21.55 -24.81
CA ALA A 304 -2.04 -22.60 -23.81
C ALA A 304 -2.21 -22.09 -22.38
N GLU A 305 -1.71 -20.89 -22.05
CA GLU A 305 -1.78 -20.36 -20.68
C GLU A 305 -3.05 -19.56 -20.39
N MET A 306 -3.46 -18.70 -21.32
CA MET A 306 -4.50 -17.69 -21.11
C MET A 306 -5.80 -18.01 -21.81
N ASN A 307 -5.79 -18.96 -22.75
CA ASN A 307 -6.90 -19.23 -23.68
C ASN A 307 -7.40 -17.95 -24.39
N LYS A 308 -6.48 -17.01 -24.65
CA LYS A 308 -6.75 -15.71 -25.28
C LYS A 308 -5.68 -15.39 -26.31
N THR A 309 -6.06 -14.57 -27.29
CA THR A 309 -5.12 -13.98 -28.25
C THR A 309 -4.43 -12.75 -27.64
N ILE A 310 -3.25 -12.40 -28.16
CA ILE A 310 -2.51 -11.19 -27.76
C ILE A 310 -3.38 -9.94 -27.97
N HIS A 311 -4.13 -9.88 -29.08
CA HIS A 311 -5.03 -8.77 -29.37
C HIS A 311 -6.16 -8.62 -28.33
N GLN A 312 -6.78 -9.72 -27.91
CA GLN A 312 -7.80 -9.69 -26.86
C GLN A 312 -7.22 -9.16 -25.55
N VAL A 313 -6.02 -9.61 -25.17
CA VAL A 313 -5.36 -9.14 -23.94
C VAL A 313 -5.04 -7.65 -24.02
N ILE A 314 -4.49 -7.16 -25.13
CA ILE A 314 -4.25 -5.70 -25.32
C ILE A 314 -5.55 -4.92 -25.11
N HIS A 315 -6.65 -5.42 -25.69
CA HIS A 315 -7.96 -4.78 -25.56
C HIS A 315 -8.48 -4.76 -24.11
N GLU A 316 -8.35 -5.89 -23.40
CA GLU A 316 -8.73 -6.03 -21.99
C GLU A 316 -7.96 -5.07 -21.08
N GLU A 317 -6.66 -4.90 -21.31
CA GLU A 317 -5.85 -3.96 -20.52
C GLU A 317 -6.24 -2.50 -20.80
N LYS A 318 -6.54 -2.13 -22.05
CA LYS A 318 -7.05 -0.79 -22.41
C LYS A 318 -8.38 -0.48 -21.72
N ILE A 319 -9.33 -1.40 -21.78
CA ILE A 319 -10.66 -1.17 -21.22
C ILE A 319 -10.62 -1.15 -19.68
N THR A 320 -9.74 -1.97 -19.08
CA THR A 320 -9.50 -1.96 -17.63
C THR A 320 -8.92 -0.62 -17.18
N ARG A 321 -7.95 -0.06 -17.92
CA ARG A 321 -7.41 1.28 -17.63
C ARG A 321 -8.48 2.36 -17.75
N ALA A 322 -9.30 2.33 -18.80
CA ALA A 322 -10.39 3.28 -18.98
C ALA A 322 -11.38 3.23 -17.80
N LYS A 323 -11.76 2.03 -17.36
CA LYS A 323 -12.60 1.81 -16.18
C LYS A 323 -11.99 2.40 -14.91
N GLN A 324 -10.69 2.24 -14.70
CA GLN A 324 -10.00 2.82 -13.54
C GLN A 324 -10.03 4.36 -13.57
N LEU A 325 -9.71 4.97 -14.71
CA LEU A 325 -9.73 6.42 -14.88
C LEU A 325 -11.14 7.00 -14.69
N LEU A 326 -12.18 6.30 -15.17
CA LEU A 326 -13.58 6.70 -14.97
C LEU A 326 -14.00 6.69 -13.49
N ARG A 327 -13.43 5.78 -12.67
CA ARG A 327 -13.73 5.68 -11.23
C ARG A 327 -12.94 6.66 -10.37
N ARG A 328 -11.69 6.92 -10.73
CA ARG A 328 -10.71 7.56 -9.83
C ARG A 328 -10.30 8.97 -10.25
N SER A 329 -10.91 9.52 -11.31
CA SER A 329 -10.53 10.84 -11.81
C SER A 329 -11.68 11.57 -12.48
N ASP A 330 -11.61 12.89 -12.44
CA ASP A 330 -12.54 13.80 -13.12
C ASP A 330 -12.14 14.10 -14.57
N ILE A 331 -11.13 13.40 -15.10
CA ILE A 331 -10.64 13.58 -16.47
C ILE A 331 -11.81 13.48 -17.47
N PRO A 332 -11.97 14.39 -18.43
CA PRO A 332 -13.02 14.31 -19.44
C PRO A 332 -13.06 12.94 -20.16
N ILE A 333 -14.26 12.42 -20.46
CA ILE A 333 -14.42 11.10 -21.10
C ILE A 333 -13.70 11.04 -22.46
N GLN A 334 -13.69 12.15 -23.20
CA GLN A 334 -12.93 12.30 -24.44
C GLN A 334 -11.44 12.04 -24.20
N GLU A 335 -10.86 12.70 -23.21
CA GLU A 335 -9.45 12.57 -22.88
C GLU A 335 -9.11 11.16 -22.37
N ILE A 336 -10.02 10.50 -21.63
CA ILE A 336 -9.84 9.07 -21.27
C ILE A 336 -9.78 8.18 -22.51
N SER A 337 -10.64 8.41 -23.50
CA SER A 337 -10.60 7.67 -24.77
C SER A 337 -9.24 7.81 -25.44
N ASP A 338 -8.71 9.03 -25.48
CA ASP A 338 -7.44 9.36 -26.12
C ASP A 338 -6.24 8.77 -25.33
N ILE A 339 -6.21 8.93 -24.00
CA ILE A 339 -5.21 8.36 -23.09
C ILE A 339 -5.16 6.84 -23.21
N CYS A 340 -6.32 6.18 -23.32
CA CYS A 340 -6.39 4.74 -23.48
C CYS A 340 -6.11 4.28 -24.91
N GLY A 341 -5.80 5.18 -25.84
CA GLY A 341 -5.40 4.86 -27.22
C GLY A 341 -6.55 4.34 -28.08
N TYR A 342 -7.79 4.75 -27.84
CA TYR A 342 -8.90 4.45 -28.74
C TYR A 342 -8.91 5.42 -29.93
N PRO A 343 -9.21 4.94 -31.15
CA PRO A 343 -9.14 5.77 -32.36
C PRO A 343 -10.22 6.87 -32.42
N SER A 344 -11.33 6.69 -31.72
CA SER A 344 -12.38 7.70 -31.61
C SER A 344 -13.24 7.49 -30.37
N LEU A 345 -13.89 8.57 -29.92
CA LEU A 345 -14.84 8.52 -28.81
C LEU A 345 -16.01 7.60 -29.11
N GLN A 346 -16.54 7.60 -30.34
CA GLN A 346 -17.66 6.72 -30.69
C GLN A 346 -17.27 5.25 -30.59
N TYR A 347 -16.04 4.90 -31.00
CA TYR A 347 -15.52 3.55 -30.87
C TYR A 347 -15.28 3.17 -29.41
N PHE A 348 -14.76 4.08 -28.58
CA PHE A 348 -14.64 3.85 -27.15
C PHE A 348 -16.01 3.58 -26.49
N TYR A 349 -17.02 4.40 -26.81
CA TYR A 349 -18.38 4.21 -26.29
C TYR A 349 -18.99 2.87 -26.71
N SER A 350 -18.82 2.46 -27.98
CA SER A 350 -19.38 1.20 -28.48
C SER A 350 -18.71 -0.01 -27.81
N VAL A 351 -17.39 0.01 -27.68
CA VAL A 351 -16.61 -1.01 -26.97
C VAL A 351 -17.02 -1.07 -25.50
N PHE A 352 -17.04 0.05 -24.80
CA PHE A 352 -17.35 0.09 -23.37
C PHE A 352 -18.77 -0.38 -23.09
N LYS A 353 -19.73 0.02 -23.93
CA LYS A 353 -21.12 -0.43 -23.84
C LYS A 353 -21.26 -1.94 -24.09
N LYS A 354 -20.50 -2.48 -25.05
CA LYS A 354 -20.48 -3.92 -25.33
C LYS A 354 -19.92 -4.72 -24.15
N GLU A 355 -18.90 -4.20 -23.48
CA GLU A 355 -18.22 -4.90 -22.38
C GLU A 355 -18.97 -4.81 -21.05
N PHE A 356 -19.54 -3.64 -20.71
CA PHE A 356 -20.13 -3.39 -19.40
C PHE A 356 -21.64 -3.17 -19.41
N ASN A 357 -22.31 -3.28 -20.57
CA ASN A 357 -23.74 -3.03 -20.76
C ASN A 357 -24.21 -1.64 -20.29
N GLN A 358 -23.30 -0.67 -20.21
CA GLN A 358 -23.57 0.72 -19.84
C GLN A 358 -22.57 1.64 -20.53
N THR A 359 -22.93 2.89 -20.75
CA THR A 359 -22.03 3.90 -21.33
C THR A 359 -20.95 4.33 -20.33
N PRO A 360 -19.79 4.83 -20.79
CA PRO A 360 -18.79 5.43 -19.91
C PRO A 360 -19.34 6.50 -18.96
N LYS A 361 -20.30 7.30 -19.43
CA LYS A 361 -20.95 8.36 -18.64
C LYS A 361 -21.85 7.80 -17.54
N GLU A 362 -22.69 6.82 -17.86
CA GLU A 362 -23.53 6.12 -16.88
C GLU A 362 -22.67 5.42 -15.82
N PHE A 363 -21.60 4.76 -16.27
CA PHE A 363 -20.62 4.12 -15.40
C PHE A 363 -20.01 5.13 -14.41
N ARG A 364 -19.54 6.28 -14.90
CA ARG A 364 -18.98 7.34 -14.05
C ARG A 364 -20.00 7.88 -13.06
N ASN A 365 -21.24 8.15 -13.47
CA ASN A 365 -22.24 8.71 -12.57
C ASN A 365 -22.63 7.74 -11.44
N ARG A 366 -22.54 6.43 -11.69
CA ARG A 366 -22.84 5.39 -10.70
C ARG A 366 -21.69 5.15 -9.74
N GLU A 367 -20.46 5.12 -10.25
CA GLU A 367 -19.27 4.64 -9.54
C GLU A 367 -18.31 5.77 -9.14
N GLY A 368 -18.46 6.96 -9.70
CA GLY A 368 -17.71 8.16 -9.35
C GLY A 368 -18.30 8.80 -8.12
N LYS A 369 -17.64 8.58 -6.98
CA LYS A 369 -17.79 9.32 -5.73
C LYS A 369 -16.44 9.39 -5.05
#